data_AF-A0A826CMT7-F1
#
_entry.id   AF-A0A826CMT7-F1
#
_cell.length_a   1.000
_cell.length_b   1.000
_cell.length_c   1.000
_cell.angle_alpha   90.00
_cell.angle_beta   90.00
_cell.angle_gamma   90.00
#
_symmetry.space_group_name_H-M   'P 1'
#
loop_
_entity.id
_entity.type
_entity.pdbx_description
1 polymer ?
#
loop_
_entity_poly.entity_id
_entity_poly.type
_entity_poly.pdbx_seq_one_letter_code
_entity_poly.pdbx_strand_id
1 'polypeptide(L)'
;MIILFIVSGLLAGMVLPVQTAINTRLSTYTKSPFLASWVSFMVGTTVLLIVCLFTQKSWPISSEMIASNPWYIWVGGGTLGVIFLTANILLLPRLGSALLVMITVCGQMIMAIIIDNFGLFQVPMNEINIERLLGVILMFGGIYLMQRF
;
A
#
# COMPACT_ATOMS: atom_id res chain seq x y z
N MET A 1 9.18 -22.88 4.42
CA MET A 1 9.38 -21.80 3.43
C MET A 1 8.12 -20.94 3.30
N ILE A 2 6.97 -21.47 2.85
CA ILE A 2 5.75 -20.66 2.63
C ILE A 2 5.22 -19.96 3.89
N ILE A 3 5.26 -20.63 5.04
CA ILE A 3 4.83 -20.07 6.33
C ILE A 3 5.65 -18.82 6.69
N LEU A 4 6.95 -18.80 6.39
CA LEU A 4 7.81 -17.64 6.66
C LEU A 4 7.36 -16.42 5.84
N PHE A 5 7.01 -16.62 4.57
CA PHE A 5 6.48 -15.54 3.73
C PHE A 5 5.14 -15.02 4.24
N ILE A 6 4.23 -15.92 4.66
CA ILE A 6 2.94 -15.53 5.25
C ILE A 6 3.16 -14.68 6.51
N VAL A 7 4.03 -15.12 7.42
CA VAL A 7 4.35 -14.38 8.64
C VAL A 7 4.97 -13.02 8.31
N SER A 8 5.89 -12.95 7.35
CA SER A 8 6.49 -11.68 6.92
C SER A 8 5.46 -10.71 6.33
N GLY A 9 4.49 -11.22 5.55
CA GLY A 9 3.38 -10.43 5.01
C GLY A 9 2.45 -9.90 6.10
N LEU A 10 2.14 -10.73 7.11
CA LEU A 10 1.36 -10.29 8.28
C LEU A 10 2.07 -9.17 9.03
N LEU A 11 3.37 -9.32 9.29
CA LEU A 11 4.16 -8.30 9.97
C LEU A 11 4.23 -7.01 9.16
N ALA A 12 4.40 -7.09 7.84
CA ALA A 12 4.37 -5.92 6.97
C ALA A 12 3.01 -5.21 6.99
N GLY A 13 1.91 -5.97 6.97
CA GLY A 13 0.55 -5.43 7.07
C GLY A 13 0.28 -4.69 8.39
N MET A 14 0.83 -5.18 9.51
CA MET A 14 0.69 -4.54 10.83
C MET A 14 1.34 -3.16 10.91
N VAL A 15 2.29 -2.83 10.02
CA VAL A 15 2.97 -1.52 10.01
C VAL A 15 2.04 -0.41 9.53
N LEU A 16 1.12 -0.69 8.59
CA LEU A 16 0.32 0.34 7.93
C LEU A 16 -0.61 1.13 8.88
N PRO A 17 -1.34 0.50 9.83
CA PRO A 17 -2.17 1.24 10.78
C PRO A 17 -1.33 2.11 11.72
N VAL A 18 -0.17 1.63 12.15
CA VAL A 18 0.77 2.37 13.01
C VAL A 18 1.29 3.60 12.27
N GLN A 19 1.76 3.41 11.03
CA GLN A 19 2.20 4.51 10.17
C GLN A 19 1.10 5.56 9.99
N THR A 20 -0.12 5.11 9.69
CA THR A 20 -1.26 6.02 9.50
C THR A 20 -1.53 6.82 10.78
N ALA A 21 -1.55 6.18 11.95
CA ALA A 21 -1.78 6.86 13.23
C ALA A 21 -0.72 7.92 13.55
N ILE A 22 0.57 7.59 13.35
CA ILE A 22 1.68 8.53 13.54
C ILE A 22 1.55 9.72 12.60
N ASN A 23 1.24 9.48 11.31
CA ASN A 23 1.15 10.55 10.32
C ASN A 23 -0.12 11.40 10.47
N THR A 24 -1.23 10.81 10.89
CA THR A 24 -2.40 11.57 11.34
C THR A 24 -2.06 12.46 12.53
N ARG A 25 -1.31 11.95 13.51
CA ARG A 25 -0.85 12.77 14.63
C ARG A 25 0.05 13.91 14.15
N LEU A 26 1.01 13.65 13.27
CA LEU A 26 1.86 14.69 12.66
C LEU A 26 1.02 15.75 11.94
N SER A 27 -0.04 15.35 11.23
CA SER A 27 -0.92 16.28 10.51
C SER A 27 -1.63 17.30 11.41
N THR A 28 -1.82 16.97 12.70
CA THR A 28 -2.39 17.92 13.68
C THR A 28 -1.39 19.03 14.04
N TYR A 29 -0.09 18.75 14.02
CA TYR A 29 0.97 19.72 14.29
C TYR A 29 1.31 20.55 13.06
N THR A 30 1.36 19.93 11.88
CA THR A 30 1.59 20.63 10.61
C THR A 30 0.36 21.38 10.11
N LYS A 31 -0.82 21.12 10.72
CA LYS A 31 -2.14 21.64 10.29
C LYS A 31 -2.49 21.30 8.84
N SER A 32 -1.83 20.29 8.26
CA SER A 32 -2.02 19.90 6.86
C SER A 32 -1.68 18.42 6.65
N PRO A 33 -2.61 17.62 6.11
CA PRO A 33 -2.35 16.22 5.78
C PRO A 33 -1.30 16.10 4.66
N PHE A 34 -1.29 17.05 3.71
CA PHE A 34 -0.30 17.08 2.62
C PHE A 34 1.12 17.32 3.15
N LEU A 35 1.29 18.23 4.12
CA LEU A 35 2.59 18.45 4.75
C LEU A 35 3.05 17.24 5.56
N ALA A 36 2.15 16.58 6.28
CA ALA A 36 2.48 15.36 7.02
C ALA A 36 2.91 14.21 6.08
N SER A 37 2.18 14.01 4.97
CA SER A 37 2.58 13.07 3.92
C SER A 37 3.93 13.45 3.32
N TRP A 38 4.16 14.73 2.99
CA TRP A 38 5.43 15.19 2.43
C TRP A 38 6.61 14.90 3.36
N VAL A 39 6.50 15.21 4.66
CA VAL A 39 7.53 14.87 5.66
C VAL A 39 7.76 13.35 5.71
N SER A 40 6.68 12.56 5.69
CA SER A 40 6.77 11.09 5.72
C SER A 40 7.51 10.53 4.51
N PHE A 41 7.20 11.02 3.32
CA PHE A 41 7.86 10.60 2.09
C PHE A 41 9.31 11.11 2.01
N MET A 42 9.61 12.31 2.51
CA MET A 42 10.99 12.79 2.65
C MET A 42 11.81 11.86 3.54
N VAL A 43 11.35 11.60 4.77
CA VAL A 43 12.04 10.72 5.72
C VAL A 43 12.17 9.30 5.16
N GLY A 44 11.09 8.74 4.60
CA GLY A 44 11.10 7.42 3.97
C GLY A 44 12.08 7.32 2.81
N THR A 45 12.14 8.35 1.95
CA THR A 45 13.11 8.42 0.85
C THR A 45 14.54 8.50 1.36
N THR A 46 14.82 9.28 2.41
CA THR A 46 16.15 9.35 3.03
C THR A 46 16.56 7.99 3.60
N VAL A 47 15.68 7.31 4.32
CA VAL A 47 15.95 5.97 4.86
C VAL A 47 16.22 4.98 3.74
N LEU A 48 15.40 4.97 2.68
CA LEU A 48 15.60 4.11 1.51
C LEU A 48 16.92 4.41 0.80
N LEU A 49 17.29 5.69 0.65
CA LEU A 49 18.56 6.08 0.05
C LEU A 49 19.75 5.53 0.85
N ILE A 50 19.71 5.65 2.18
CA ILE A 50 20.75 5.08 3.06
C ILE A 50 20.85 3.56 2.86
N VAL A 51 19.71 2.85 2.86
CA VAL A 51 19.69 1.40 2.61
C VAL A 51 20.30 1.06 1.25
N CYS A 52 19.96 1.82 0.19
CA CYS A 52 20.53 1.60 -1.14
C CYS A 52 22.05 1.80 -1.16
N LEU A 53 22.59 2.81 -0.47
CA LEU A 53 24.04 3.06 -0.40
C LEU A 53 24.82 1.89 0.23
N PHE A 54 24.21 1.15 1.16
CA PHE A 54 24.85 0.00 1.79
C PHE A 54 24.59 -1.34 1.08
N THR A 55 23.47 -1.46 0.35
CA THR A 55 23.06 -2.74 -0.26
C THR A 55 23.43 -2.82 -1.75
N GLN A 56 23.48 -1.70 -2.46
CA GLN A 56 23.75 -1.66 -3.89
C GLN A 56 25.23 -1.35 -4.15
N LYS A 57 25.89 -2.20 -4.93
CA LYS A 57 27.31 -2.03 -5.31
C LYS A 57 27.53 -0.90 -6.32
N SER A 58 26.53 -0.60 -7.12
CA SER A 58 26.52 0.47 -8.13
C SER A 58 25.10 1.02 -8.27
N TRP A 59 24.95 2.24 -8.80
CA TRP A 59 23.62 2.79 -9.07
C TRP A 59 23.04 2.13 -10.33
N PRO A 60 21.97 1.32 -10.22
CA PRO A 60 21.54 0.44 -11.31
C PRO A 60 20.62 1.13 -12.33
N ILE A 61 20.23 2.39 -12.11
CA ILE A 61 19.25 3.10 -12.94
C ILE A 61 20.01 3.95 -13.97
N SER A 62 19.99 3.52 -15.24
CA SER A 62 20.54 4.28 -16.38
C SER A 62 19.46 5.09 -17.10
N SER A 63 19.88 6.12 -17.84
CA SER A 63 18.97 6.90 -18.70
C SER A 63 18.29 6.04 -19.77
N GLU A 64 19.02 5.05 -20.31
CA GLU A 64 18.50 4.09 -21.28
C GLU A 64 17.42 3.19 -20.66
N MET A 65 17.60 2.74 -19.41
CA MET A 65 16.57 1.97 -18.70
C MET A 65 15.30 2.80 -18.49
N ILE A 66 15.43 4.08 -18.14
CA ILE A 66 14.27 4.98 -17.99
C ILE A 66 13.54 5.14 -19.32
N ALA A 67 14.28 5.35 -20.42
CA ALA A 67 13.69 5.59 -21.75
C ALA A 67 13.05 4.34 -22.37
N SER A 68 13.59 3.14 -22.09
CA SER A 68 13.13 1.87 -22.67
C SER A 68 11.95 1.23 -21.94
N ASN A 69 11.60 1.72 -20.75
CA ASN A 69 10.53 1.15 -19.93
C ASN A 69 9.31 2.08 -19.82
N PRO A 70 8.10 1.54 -19.58
CA PRO A 70 6.90 2.35 -19.48
C PRO A 70 6.98 3.41 -18.39
N TRP A 71 6.65 4.66 -18.71
CA TRP A 71 6.77 5.80 -17.78
C TRP A 71 6.09 5.58 -16.43
N TYR A 72 4.98 4.84 -16.40
CA TYR A 72 4.19 4.62 -15.18
C TYR A 72 4.93 3.83 -14.09
N ILE A 73 5.95 3.02 -14.41
CA ILE A 73 6.70 2.28 -13.39
C ILE A 73 7.56 3.23 -12.54
N TRP A 74 7.97 4.36 -13.12
CA TRP A 74 8.85 5.34 -12.48
C TRP A 74 8.09 6.31 -11.58
N VAL A 75 6.86 6.69 -11.96
CA VAL A 75 6.09 7.72 -11.25
C VAL A 75 4.79 7.21 -10.64
N GLY A 76 4.20 6.15 -11.19
CA GLY A 76 2.87 5.67 -10.81
C GLY A 76 2.84 5.14 -9.38
N GLY A 77 3.78 4.26 -9.03
CA GLY A 77 3.86 3.69 -7.67
C GLY A 77 4.03 4.75 -6.59
N GLY A 78 4.96 5.69 -6.79
CA GLY A 78 5.18 6.80 -5.85
C GLY A 78 3.95 7.69 -5.71
N THR A 79 3.30 8.05 -6.82
CA THR A 79 2.10 8.89 -6.82
C THR A 79 0.93 8.21 -6.10
N LEU A 80 0.67 6.93 -6.40
CA LEU A 80 -0.38 6.15 -5.75
C LEU A 80 -0.11 5.98 -4.24
N GLY A 81 1.16 5.83 -3.85
CA GLY A 81 1.57 5.80 -2.44
C GLY A 81 1.23 7.10 -1.71
N VAL A 82 1.51 8.25 -2.31
CA VAL A 82 1.18 9.57 -1.73
C VAL A 82 -0.33 9.73 -1.58
N ILE A 83 -1.11 9.33 -2.60
CA ILE A 83 -2.58 9.36 -2.56
C ILE A 83 -3.09 8.47 -1.42
N PHE A 84 -2.61 7.22 -1.34
CA PHE A 84 -3.02 6.26 -0.32
C PHE A 84 -2.73 6.76 1.10
N LEU A 85 -1.50 7.20 1.37
CA LEU A 85 -1.14 7.72 2.69
C LEU A 85 -1.97 8.95 3.06
N THR A 86 -2.07 9.93 2.15
CA THR A 86 -2.79 11.18 2.43
C THR A 86 -4.28 10.94 2.66
N ALA A 87 -4.91 10.05 1.88
CA ALA A 87 -6.28 9.63 2.10
C ALA A 87 -6.46 8.99 3.47
N ASN A 88 -5.56 8.09 3.87
CA ASN A 88 -5.61 7.44 5.19
C ASN A 88 -5.45 8.45 6.34
N ILE A 89 -4.55 9.44 6.21
CA ILE A 89 -4.39 10.53 7.18
C ILE A 89 -5.71 11.29 7.38
N LEU A 90 -6.40 11.61 6.28
CA LEU A 90 -7.68 12.32 6.25
C LEU A 90 -8.85 11.49 6.77
N LEU A 91 -8.84 10.18 6.55
CA LEU A 91 -9.95 9.29 6.87
C LEU A 91 -9.85 8.75 8.30
N LEU A 92 -8.65 8.56 8.86
CA LEU A 92 -8.46 7.98 10.19
C LEU A 92 -9.27 8.67 11.29
N PRO A 93 -9.30 10.02 11.42
CA PRO A 93 -10.07 10.68 12.48
C PRO A 93 -11.58 10.51 12.35
N ARG A 94 -12.06 10.22 11.13
CA ARG A 94 -13.50 10.11 10.83
C ARG A 94 -14.01 8.68 10.98
N LEU A 95 -13.17 7.70 10.68
CA LEU A 95 -13.55 6.29 10.61
C LEU A 95 -13.00 5.47 11.79
N GLY A 96 -11.94 5.95 12.45
CA GLY A 96 -11.16 5.14 13.37
C GLY A 96 -10.26 4.12 12.65
N SER A 97 -9.34 3.51 13.40
CA SER A 97 -8.30 2.65 12.82
C SER A 97 -8.85 1.35 12.21
N ALA A 98 -9.71 0.63 12.95
CA ALA A 98 -10.23 -0.66 12.51
C ALA A 98 -11.05 -0.55 11.21
N LEU A 99 -12.02 0.38 11.16
CA LEU A 99 -12.85 0.59 9.98
C LEU A 99 -12.03 1.06 8.78
N LEU A 100 -11.04 1.94 8.98
CA LEU A 100 -10.15 2.38 7.91
C LEU A 100 -9.38 1.20 7.29
N VAL A 101 -8.81 0.32 8.10
CA VAL A 101 -8.11 -0.88 7.62
C VAL A 101 -9.06 -1.77 6.84
N MET A 102 -10.27 -2.00 7.37
CA MET A 102 -11.26 -2.83 6.70
C MET A 102 -11.62 -2.32 5.31
N ILE A 103 -12.00 -1.04 5.18
CA ILE A 103 -12.39 -0.47 3.87
C ILE A 103 -11.22 -0.39 2.89
N THR A 104 -9.99 -0.19 3.38
CA THR A 104 -8.80 -0.12 2.52
C THR A 104 -8.43 -1.52 2.00
N VAL A 105 -8.50 -2.55 2.85
CA VAL A 105 -8.34 -3.95 2.42
C VAL A 105 -9.41 -4.35 1.42
N CYS A 106 -10.67 -3.95 1.63
CA CYS A 106 -11.74 -4.15 0.65
C CYS A 106 -11.39 -3.56 -0.73
N GLY A 107 -10.97 -2.29 -0.77
CA GLY A 107 -10.58 -1.62 -2.02
C GLY A 107 -9.35 -2.26 -2.67
N GLN A 108 -8.35 -2.64 -1.88
CA GLN A 108 -7.15 -3.35 -2.34
C GLN A 108 -7.51 -4.69 -2.99
N MET A 109 -8.44 -5.44 -2.41
CA MET A 109 -8.86 -6.74 -2.93
C MET A 109 -9.66 -6.62 -4.23
N ILE A 110 -10.53 -5.62 -4.35
CA ILE A 110 -11.23 -5.33 -5.62
C ILE A 110 -10.21 -5.04 -6.73
N MET A 111 -9.24 -4.16 -6.47
CA MET A 111 -8.22 -3.83 -7.47
C MET A 111 -7.29 -5.00 -7.77
N ALA A 112 -6.92 -5.82 -6.77
CA ALA A 112 -6.11 -7.02 -6.97
C ALA A 112 -6.79 -8.03 -7.91
N ILE A 113 -8.11 -8.22 -7.77
CA ILE A 113 -8.88 -9.08 -8.68
C ILE A 113 -8.88 -8.53 -10.10
N ILE A 114 -9.06 -7.21 -10.26
CA ILE A 114 -9.01 -6.55 -11.58
C ILE A 114 -7.63 -6.73 -12.21
N ILE A 115 -6.56 -6.48 -11.47
CA ILE A 115 -5.18 -6.62 -11.96
C ILE A 115 -4.92 -8.06 -12.41
N ASP A 116 -5.24 -9.03 -11.57
CA ASP A 116 -4.97 -10.45 -11.83
C ASP A 116 -5.82 -11.00 -12.98
N ASN A 117 -7.10 -10.60 -13.07
CA ASN A 117 -8.00 -11.09 -14.11
C ASN A 117 -7.64 -10.54 -15.49
N PHE A 118 -7.15 -9.30 -15.57
CA PHE A 118 -6.79 -8.68 -16.84
C PHE A 118 -5.28 -8.72 -17.14
N GLY A 119 -4.47 -9.32 -16.26
CA GLY A 119 -3.01 -9.33 -16.40
C GLY A 119 -2.40 -7.93 -16.46
N LEU A 120 -3.00 -6.96 -15.75
CA LEU A 120 -2.54 -5.57 -15.80
C LEU A 120 -1.11 -5.46 -15.29
N PHE A 121 -0.33 -4.53 -15.86
CA PHE A 121 1.06 -4.29 -15.47
C PHE A 121 2.00 -5.52 -15.61
N GLN A 122 1.69 -6.44 -16.53
CA GLN A 122 2.46 -7.69 -16.76
C GLN A 122 2.43 -8.64 -15.54
N VAL A 123 1.40 -8.53 -14.69
CA VAL A 123 1.15 -9.50 -13.61
C VAL A 123 0.63 -10.80 -14.24
N PRO A 124 1.08 -11.99 -13.79
CA PRO A 124 0.56 -13.27 -14.28
C PRO A 124 -0.96 -13.33 -14.19
N MET A 125 -1.61 -13.63 -15.32
CA MET A 125 -3.07 -13.69 -15.38
C MET A 125 -3.59 -14.87 -14.54
N ASN A 126 -4.43 -14.56 -13.57
CA ASN A 126 -5.13 -15.54 -12.75
C ASN A 126 -6.62 -15.29 -12.88
N GLU A 127 -7.26 -16.10 -13.74
CA GLU A 127 -8.70 -16.01 -14.01
C GLU A 127 -9.52 -16.11 -12.72
N ILE A 128 -10.61 -15.35 -12.67
CA ILE A 128 -11.55 -15.42 -11.56
C ILE A 128 -12.21 -16.81 -11.55
N ASN A 129 -11.94 -17.59 -10.50
CA ASN A 129 -12.63 -18.83 -10.24
C ASN A 129 -13.62 -18.70 -9.07
N ILE A 130 -14.49 -19.70 -8.92
CA ILE A 130 -15.56 -19.70 -7.90
C ILE A 130 -14.97 -19.65 -6.48
N GLU A 131 -13.86 -20.35 -6.24
CA GLU A 131 -13.20 -20.43 -4.93
C GLU A 131 -12.68 -19.07 -4.48
N ARG A 132 -12.06 -18.32 -5.40
CA ARG A 132 -11.57 -16.96 -5.15
C ARG A 132 -12.71 -16.01 -4.88
N LEU A 133 -13.82 -16.12 -5.62
CA LEU A 133 -15.01 -15.31 -5.37
C LEU A 133 -15.62 -15.62 -3.99
N LEU A 134 -15.70 -16.90 -3.60
CA LEU A 134 -16.15 -17.31 -2.27
C LEU A 134 -15.24 -16.78 -1.17
N GLY A 135 -13.91 -16.87 -1.33
CA GLY A 135 -12.95 -16.32 -0.37
C GLY A 135 -13.11 -14.82 -0.17
N VAL A 136 -13.35 -14.08 -1.25
CA VAL A 136 -13.61 -12.64 -1.22
C VAL A 136 -14.92 -12.34 -0.48
N ILE A 137 -16.00 -13.06 -0.78
CA ILE A 137 -17.29 -12.92 -0.09
C ILE A 137 -17.14 -13.20 1.41
N LEU A 138 -16.42 -14.25 1.79
CA LEU A 138 -16.16 -14.59 3.19
C LEU A 138 -15.35 -13.49 3.90
N MET A 139 -14.34 -12.93 3.24
CA MET A 139 -13.56 -11.81 3.77
C MET A 139 -14.44 -10.58 4.04
N PHE A 140 -15.28 -10.20 3.06
CA PHE A 140 -16.24 -9.11 3.22
C PHE A 140 -17.26 -9.39 4.35
N GLY A 141 -17.72 -10.63 4.47
CA GLY A 141 -18.58 -11.07 5.56
C GLY A 141 -17.92 -10.93 6.94
N GLY A 142 -16.66 -11.33 7.06
CA GLY A 142 -15.87 -11.15 8.28
C GLY A 142 -15.70 -9.67 8.66
N ILE A 143 -15.37 -8.83 7.67
CA ILE A 143 -15.28 -7.38 7.84
C ILE A 143 -16.60 -6.78 8.32
N TYR A 144 -17.72 -7.17 7.71
CA TYR A 144 -19.05 -6.70 8.11
C TYR A 144 -19.40 -7.07 9.56
N LEU A 145 -19.09 -8.31 9.97
CA LEU A 145 -19.31 -8.76 11.35
C LEU A 145 -18.45 -7.97 12.35
N MET A 146 -17.17 -7.75 12.04
CA MET A 146 -16.26 -6.95 12.88
C MET A 146 -16.66 -5.48 12.96
N GLN A 147 -17.32 -4.93 11.96
CA GLN A 147 -17.84 -3.55 12.01
C GLN A 147 -19.09 -3.45 12.89
N ARG A 148 -19.91 -4.51 12.93
CA ARG A 148 -21.21 -4.48 13.61
C ARG A 148 -21.11 -4.58 15.14
N PHE A 149 -20.03 -5.16 15.66
CA PHE A 149 -19.81 -5.43 17.08
C PHE A 149 -18.49 -4.83 17.55
#